data_AF-A0A9X6TWB2-F1
#
_entry.id   AF-A0A9X6TWB2-F1
#
_cell.length_a   1.000
_cell.length_b   1.000
_cell.length_c   1.000
_cell.angle_alpha   90.00
_cell.angle_beta   90.00
_cell.angle_gamma   90.00
#
_symmetry.space_group_name_H-M   'P 1'
#
loop_
_entity.id
_entity.type
_entity.pdbx_description
1 polymer ?
#
loop_
_entity_poly.entity_id
_entity_poly.type
_entity_poly.pdbx_seq_one_letter_code
_entity_poly.pdbx_strand_id
1 'polypeptide(L)'
;MQRKFRLPDDVWEQFTKKTSAPAETLRQLVINYIDEDRNPLDEVMGVEEAAEQWNMSPGTLKNLCASGEVKAKKIGNRWIVSKRQSCPKK
;
A
#
# COMPACT_ATOMS: atom_id res chain seq x y z
N MET A 1 -8.80 6.39 17.15
CA MET A 1 -10.05 6.15 16.39
C MET A 1 -10.06 4.72 15.89
N GLN A 2 -10.88 3.83 16.45
CA GLN A 2 -11.09 2.51 15.86
C GLN A 2 -11.87 2.66 14.55
N ARG A 3 -11.29 2.22 13.43
CA ARG A 3 -12.01 2.16 12.16
C ARG A 3 -13.11 1.12 12.30
N LYS A 4 -14.37 1.54 12.16
CA LYS A 4 -15.51 0.62 12.16
C LYS A 4 -15.43 -0.22 10.88
N PHE A 5 -15.07 -1.49 11.04
CA PHE A 5 -15.11 -2.47 9.96
C PHE A 5 -16.58 -2.66 9.57
N ARG A 6 -16.95 -2.28 8.34
CA ARG A 6 -18.31 -2.41 7.83
C ARG A 6 -18.22 -3.27 6.57
N LEU A 7 -18.68 -4.53 6.66
CA LEU A 7 -18.81 -5.37 5.49
C LEU A 7 -20.06 -4.96 4.70
N PRO A 8 -20.05 -5.08 3.36
CA PRO A 8 -21.25 -4.96 2.55
C PRO A 8 -22.32 -5.98 2.96
N ASP A 9 -23.59 -5.56 2.97
CA ASP A 9 -24.72 -6.36 3.44
C ASP A 9 -24.85 -7.72 2.72
N ASP A 10 -24.61 -7.78 1.41
CA ASP A 10 -24.61 -9.03 0.62
C ASP A 10 -23.61 -10.08 1.13
N VAL A 11 -22.43 -9.64 1.59
CA VAL A 11 -21.39 -10.54 2.12
C VAL A 11 -21.77 -11.02 3.52
N TRP A 12 -22.42 -10.16 4.29
CA TRP A 12 -22.94 -10.48 5.62
C TRP A 12 -24.07 -11.51 5.57
N GLU A 13 -24.98 -11.40 4.60
CA GLU A 13 -26.07 -12.37 4.41
C GLU A 13 -25.56 -13.76 3.99
N GLN A 14 -24.54 -13.83 3.13
CA GLN A 14 -23.91 -15.10 2.75
C GLN A 14 -23.21 -15.79 3.92
N PHE A 15 -22.55 -15.01 4.78
CA PHE A 15 -21.93 -15.50 6.02
C PHE A 15 -22.96 -16.10 6.98
N THR A 16 -24.13 -15.47 7.10
CA THR A 16 -25.19 -15.90 8.04
C THR A 16 -25.92 -17.16 7.56
N LYS A 17 -25.96 -17.42 6.25
CA LYS A 17 -26.68 -18.57 5.67
C LYS A 17 -25.89 -19.89 5.60
N LYS A 18 -24.55 -19.88 5.61
CA LYS A 18 -23.75 -21.04 5.18
C LYS A 18 -22.81 -21.66 6.22
N THR A 19 -22.67 -21.11 7.43
CA THR A 19 -21.53 -21.50 8.28
C THR A 19 -21.95 -21.97 9.69
N SER A 20 -21.54 -23.19 10.04
CA SER A 20 -21.75 -23.77 11.39
C SER A 20 -20.84 -23.17 12.47
N ALA A 21 -19.80 -22.42 12.08
CA ALA A 21 -18.81 -21.81 12.99
C ALA A 21 -18.49 -20.35 12.57
N PRO A 22 -19.40 -19.40 12.82
CA PRO A 22 -19.27 -18.01 12.36
C PRO A 22 -17.98 -17.32 12.81
N ALA A 23 -17.49 -17.61 14.02
CA ALA A 23 -16.27 -17.01 14.54
C ALA A 23 -15.02 -17.35 13.69
N GLU A 24 -14.91 -18.58 13.18
CA GLU A 24 -13.76 -19.03 12.40
C GLU A 24 -13.76 -18.42 11.00
N THR A 25 -14.93 -18.36 10.37
CA THR A 25 -15.10 -17.73 9.06
C THR A 25 -14.87 -16.22 9.13
N LEU A 26 -15.27 -15.54 10.21
CA LEU A 26 -14.90 -14.13 10.44
C LEU A 26 -13.40 -13.95 10.64
N ARG A 27 -12.76 -14.84 11.42
CA ARG A 27 -11.30 -14.81 11.59
C ARG A 27 -10.60 -14.97 10.24
N GLN A 28 -11.00 -15.94 9.43
CA GLN A 28 -10.46 -16.13 8.08
C GLN A 28 -10.72 -14.94 7.15
N LEU A 29 -11.91 -14.35 7.17
CA LEU A 29 -12.22 -13.14 6.37
C LEU A 29 -11.39 -11.94 6.82
N VAL A 30 -11.22 -11.75 8.13
CA VAL A 30 -10.41 -10.67 8.69
C VAL A 30 -8.93 -10.91 8.42
N ILE A 31 -8.45 -12.15 8.52
CA ILE A 31 -7.10 -12.54 8.12
C ILE A 31 -6.93 -12.19 6.65
N ASN A 32 -7.74 -12.72 5.73
CA ASN A 32 -7.61 -12.44 4.29
C ASN A 32 -7.78 -10.95 3.91
N TYR A 33 -8.53 -10.17 4.68
CA TYR A 33 -8.66 -8.72 4.50
C TYR A 33 -7.43 -7.95 4.97
N ILE A 34 -6.77 -8.43 6.03
CA ILE A 34 -5.50 -7.87 6.53
C ILE A 34 -4.32 -8.39 5.68
N ASP A 35 -4.42 -9.62 5.22
CA ASP A 35 -3.53 -10.40 4.34
C ASP A 35 -3.89 -10.15 2.87
N GLU A 36 -4.33 -8.93 2.52
CA GLU A 36 -4.09 -8.46 1.16
C GLU A 36 -2.56 -8.57 0.98
N ASP A 37 -2.15 -9.60 0.24
CA ASP A 37 -0.82 -10.10 -0.16
C ASP A 37 0.06 -9.03 -0.84
N ARG A 38 0.00 -7.78 -0.36
CA ARG A 38 0.90 -6.71 -0.73
C ARG A 38 2.16 -6.94 0.07
N ASN A 39 3.04 -7.73 -0.52
CA ASN A 39 4.44 -7.70 -0.16
C ASN A 39 4.84 -6.22 0.05
N PRO A 40 5.40 -5.82 1.20
CA PRO A 40 5.74 -4.43 1.47
C PRO A 40 6.65 -3.82 0.39
N LEU A 41 7.38 -4.69 -0.34
CA LEU A 41 8.19 -4.33 -1.48
C LEU A 41 7.38 -3.89 -2.71
N ASP A 42 6.14 -4.36 -2.86
CA ASP A 42 5.25 -3.95 -3.95
C ASP A 42 4.82 -2.48 -3.81
N GLU A 43 4.77 -1.97 -2.57
CA GLU A 43 4.34 -0.61 -2.26
C GLU A 43 5.44 0.45 -2.39
N VAL A 44 6.66 -0.01 -2.67
CA VAL A 44 7.85 0.83 -2.80
C VAL A 44 8.50 0.59 -4.15
N MET A 45 9.24 1.59 -4.62
CA MET A 45 9.95 1.55 -5.89
C MET A 45 11.33 2.20 -5.74
N GLY A 46 12.24 1.82 -6.64
CA GLY A 46 13.54 2.48 -6.77
C GLY A 46 13.42 3.88 -7.38
N VAL A 47 14.53 4.61 -7.37
CA VAL A 47 14.64 5.93 -8.03
C VAL A 47 14.44 5.82 -9.53
N GLU A 48 14.97 4.77 -10.16
CA GLU A 48 14.91 4.62 -11.61
C GLU A 48 13.46 4.37 -12.06
N GLU A 49 12.78 3.41 -11.43
CA GLU A 49 11.36 3.14 -11.68
C GLU A 49 10.48 4.37 -11.44
N ALA A 50 10.73 5.12 -10.35
CA ALA A 50 10.00 6.35 -10.05
C ALA A 50 10.27 7.46 -11.07
N ALA A 51 11.51 7.56 -11.56
CA ALA A 51 11.91 8.54 -12.57
C ALA A 51 11.23 8.27 -13.92
N GLU A 52 11.12 6.99 -14.32
CA GLU A 52 10.37 6.58 -15.50
C GLU A 52 8.87 6.87 -15.34
N GLN A 53 8.29 6.49 -14.19
CA GLN A 53 6.86 6.68 -13.92
C GLN A 53 6.45 8.15 -13.87
N TRP A 54 7.33 9.04 -13.41
CA TRP A 54 7.07 10.49 -13.33
C TRP A 54 7.69 11.28 -14.48
N ASN A 55 8.23 10.59 -15.49
CA ASN A 55 8.87 11.17 -16.68
C ASN A 55 9.90 12.27 -16.33
N MET A 56 10.79 11.97 -15.39
CA MET A 56 11.80 12.91 -14.90
C MET A 56 13.18 12.27 -14.84
N SER A 57 14.24 13.10 -14.79
CA SER A 57 15.58 12.55 -14.66
C SER A 57 15.80 11.97 -13.25
N PRO A 58 16.49 10.82 -13.13
CA PRO A 58 16.79 10.23 -11.82
C PRO A 58 17.66 11.14 -10.95
N GLY A 59 18.47 12.02 -11.56
CA GLY A 59 19.21 13.06 -10.85
C GLY A 59 18.29 14.08 -10.18
N THR A 60 17.30 14.59 -10.91
CA THR A 60 16.28 15.50 -10.36
C THR A 60 15.51 14.83 -9.23
N LEU A 61 15.12 13.56 -9.40
CA LEU A 61 14.40 12.83 -8.37
C LEU A 61 15.23 12.65 -7.09
N LYS A 62 16.53 12.36 -7.21
CA LYS A 62 17.44 12.29 -6.04
C LYS A 62 17.51 13.62 -5.30
N ASN A 63 17.55 14.75 -6.01
CA ASN A 63 17.54 16.08 -5.39
C ASN A 63 16.23 16.32 -4.63
N LEU A 64 15.08 15.93 -5.20
CA LEU A 64 13.77 16.04 -4.53
C LEU A 64 13.67 15.12 -3.29
N CYS A 65 14.26 13.93 -3.36
CA CYS A 65 14.34 13.03 -2.21
C CYS A 65 15.22 13.60 -1.09
N ALA A 66 16.31 14.30 -1.43
CA ALA A 66 17.19 14.97 -0.48
C ALA A 66 16.56 16.25 0.10
N SER A 67 15.75 16.97 -0.69
CA SER A 67 14.97 18.15 -0.31
C SER A 67 13.80 17.82 0.63
N GLY A 68 13.34 16.56 0.63
CA GLY A 68 12.20 16.10 1.42
C GLY A 68 10.83 16.33 0.76
N GLU A 69 10.81 16.81 -0.48
CA GLU A 69 9.58 17.00 -1.28
C GLU A 69 8.96 15.66 -1.71
N VAL A 70 9.78 14.60 -1.79
CA VAL A 70 9.33 13.24 -2.07
C VAL A 70 9.47 12.40 -0.80
N LYS A 71 8.42 11.66 -0.44
CA LYS A 71 8.45 10.67 0.63
C LYS A 71 9.33 9.50 0.19
N ALA A 72 10.61 9.63 0.48
CA ALA A 72 11.62 8.61 0.22
C ALA A 72 12.46 8.38 1.47
N LYS A 73 13.01 7.17 1.59
CA LYS A 73 13.96 6.81 2.64
C LYS A 73 15.25 6.32 2.00
N LYS A 74 16.37 6.86 2.45
CA LYS A 74 17.69 6.36 2.06
C LYS A 74 18.02 5.14 2.90
N ILE A 75 18.32 4.03 2.24
CA ILE A 75 18.75 2.77 2.87
C ILE A 75 20.10 2.40 2.23
N GLY A 76 21.18 2.58 2.99
CA GLY A 76 22.54 2.45 2.48
C GLY A 76 22.81 3.44 1.34
N ASN A 77 23.08 2.91 0.15
CA ASN A 77 23.34 3.71 -1.06
C ASN A 77 22.12 3.85 -1.99
N ARG A 78 20.95 3.32 -1.61
CA ARG A 78 19.74 3.37 -2.43
C ARG A 78 18.69 4.25 -1.79
N TRP A 79 17.84 4.84 -2.63
CA TRP A 79 16.65 5.54 -2.20
C TRP A 79 15.44 4.68 -2.51
N ILE A 80 14.59 4.50 -1.52
CA ILE A 80 13.34 3.78 -1.60
C ILE A 80 12.23 4.82 -1.57
N VAL A 81 11.41 4.83 -2.62
CA VAL A 81 10.33 5.79 -2.84
C VAL A 81 9.00 5.07 -2.66
N SER A 82 8.02 5.67 -1.97
CA SER A 82 6.69 5.07 -1.89
C SER A 82 5.94 5.21 -3.21
N LYS A 83 5.36 4.13 -3.74
CA LYS A 83 4.49 4.17 -4.94
C LYS A 83 3.15 4.87 -4.68
N ARG A 84 2.72 4.95 -3.41
CA ARG A 84 1.43 5.54 -3.03
C ARG A 84 1.37 7.06 -3.16
N GLN A 85 2.49 7.73 -3.41
CA GLN A 85 2.53 9.18 -3.53
C GLN A 85 2.42 9.64 -4.99
N SER A 86 1.71 10.75 -5.19
CA SER A 86 1.66 11.44 -6.48
C SER A 86 2.94 12.24 -6.74
N CYS A 87 3.26 12.45 -8.01
CA CYS A 87 4.39 13.28 -8.42
C CYS A 87 4.33 14.67 -7.76
N PRO A 88 5.43 15.15 -7.15
CA PRO A 88 5.46 16.41 -6.39
C PRO A 88 5.31 17.67 -7.25
N LYS A 89 5.37 17.55 -8.59
CA LYS A 89 5.31 18.68 -9.54
C LYS A 89 3.91 18.95 -10.12
N LYS A 90 2.84 18.39 -9.54
CA LYS A 90 1.47 18.72 -9.94
C LYS A 90 0.93 19.92 -9.18
#